data_AF-A0A2N2XY56-F1
#
_entry.id   AF-A0A2N2XY56-F1
#
_cell.length_a   1.000
_cell.length_b   1.000
_cell.length_c   1.000
_cell.angle_alpha   90.00
_cell.angle_beta   90.00
_cell.angle_gamma   90.00
#
_symmetry.space_group_name_H-M   'P 1'
#
loop_
_entity.id
_entity.type
_entity.pdbx_description
1 polymer ?
#
loop_
_entity_poly.entity_id
_entity_poly.type
_entity_poly.pdbx_seq_one_letter_code
_entity_poly.pdbx_strand_id
1 'polypeptide(L)'
;MKKFLPLIMITFVLLNSSFANIKPTAVSEQTISNTLSKIFKKSEISDKMVERGVKQVAQLWRSTDGSNEEFLVFCETYFCKTKEEKVKLFNRLASHFETIIGMNNQMTTQLLRPVHVTGYETLNIDDIFSAYNPMANFNDDMFKNKIAFIVILNFPYFTLQEKILNGHKWTDEEWGFVRLGDFFTSRVEASVNQEINTATANADNYISNYNIPMGKVLGGNFVQHWPSDMKLITHWGLRDELKSNYSNSSVGFEKQTLIYNIMKRIINQNTPIEIFENNTYRWYPPSNGIYLKDIEVIGTPEKNLRYQHLLNIFNLFNLIGADPFLLE
;
A
#
# COMPACT_ATOMS: atom_id res chain seq x y z
N MET A 1 59.28 1.33 -43.42
CA MET A 1 58.45 2.49 -43.00
C MET A 1 57.04 2.01 -42.74
N LYS A 2 56.57 2.24 -41.50
CA LYS A 2 55.21 2.20 -40.92
C LYS A 2 54.22 1.11 -41.37
N LYS A 3 54.09 0.09 -40.51
CA LYS A 3 52.97 -0.87 -40.44
C LYS A 3 51.70 -0.15 -39.96
N PHE A 4 50.60 -0.29 -40.67
CA PHE A 4 49.26 0.07 -40.20
C PHE A 4 48.54 -1.21 -39.72
N LEU A 5 48.26 -1.26 -38.42
CA LEU A 5 47.43 -2.27 -37.78
C LEU A 5 46.06 -1.62 -37.54
N PRO A 6 44.92 -2.15 -38.01
CA PRO A 6 43.62 -1.60 -37.66
C PRO A 6 43.26 -2.06 -36.25
N LEU A 7 43.09 -1.10 -35.35
CA LEU A 7 42.64 -1.30 -33.98
C LEU A 7 41.13 -1.62 -34.01
N ILE A 8 40.77 -2.91 -33.98
CA ILE A 8 39.39 -3.33 -33.73
C ILE A 8 39.16 -3.20 -32.22
N MET A 9 38.50 -2.12 -31.83
CA MET A 9 38.05 -1.89 -30.46
C MET A 9 36.85 -2.80 -30.19
N ILE A 10 37.11 -3.98 -29.60
CA ILE A 10 36.06 -4.87 -29.08
C ILE A 10 35.55 -4.25 -27.78
N THR A 11 34.44 -3.50 -27.88
CA THR A 11 33.63 -3.13 -26.71
C THR A 11 32.98 -4.39 -26.14
N PHE A 12 33.56 -4.91 -25.06
CA PHE A 12 32.92 -5.89 -24.19
C PHE A 12 31.73 -5.20 -23.50
N VAL A 13 30.54 -5.35 -24.07
CA VAL A 13 29.28 -5.05 -23.38
C VAL A 13 29.11 -6.13 -22.33
N LEU A 14 29.49 -5.83 -21.09
CA LEU A 14 29.11 -6.61 -19.92
C LEU A 14 27.59 -6.50 -19.78
N LEU A 15 26.87 -7.47 -20.34
CA LEU A 15 25.52 -7.79 -19.94
C LEU A 15 25.55 -8.18 -18.47
N ASN A 16 25.30 -7.21 -17.59
CA ASN A 16 24.81 -7.49 -16.25
C ASN A 16 23.40 -8.08 -16.41
N SER A 17 23.34 -9.38 -16.69
CA SER A 17 22.15 -10.16 -16.38
C SER A 17 22.02 -10.15 -14.86
N SER A 18 21.16 -9.27 -14.36
CA SER A 18 20.59 -9.41 -13.02
C SER A 18 19.86 -10.75 -13.00
N PHE A 19 20.57 -11.83 -12.67
CA PHE A 19 19.92 -13.04 -12.23
C PHE A 19 19.19 -12.64 -10.94
N ALA A 20 17.87 -12.52 -11.02
CA ALA A 20 17.03 -12.54 -9.84
C ALA A 20 17.51 -13.72 -8.98
N ASN A 21 17.82 -13.45 -7.71
CA ASN A 21 18.18 -14.49 -6.75
C ASN A 21 16.94 -15.37 -6.50
N ILE A 22 16.63 -16.27 -7.44
CA ILE A 22 15.62 -17.30 -7.27
C ILE A 22 16.22 -18.27 -6.26
N LYS A 23 15.82 -18.14 -4.99
CA LYS A 23 16.11 -19.17 -3.99
C LYS A 23 15.55 -20.50 -4.52
N PRO A 24 16.30 -21.61 -4.42
CA PRO A 24 15.79 -22.91 -4.85
C PRO A 24 14.50 -23.22 -4.08
N THR A 25 13.44 -23.58 -4.82
CA THR A 25 12.16 -23.98 -4.25
C THR A 25 12.36 -25.20 -3.34
N ALA A 26 11.65 -25.26 -2.22
CA ALA A 26 11.75 -26.40 -1.31
C ALA A 26 11.24 -27.71 -1.94
N VAL A 27 10.43 -27.59 -2.99
CA VAL A 27 9.86 -28.70 -3.76
C VAL A 27 10.70 -28.94 -5.01
N SER A 28 11.05 -30.20 -5.28
CA SER A 28 11.82 -30.59 -6.46
C SER A 28 10.97 -30.61 -7.74
N GLU A 29 11.57 -30.32 -8.89
CA GLU A 29 10.92 -30.41 -10.21
C GLU A 29 10.35 -31.81 -10.50
N GLN A 30 11.03 -32.87 -10.01
CA GLN A 30 10.53 -34.23 -10.12
C GLN A 30 9.24 -34.43 -9.33
N THR A 31 9.16 -33.86 -8.12
CA THR A 31 7.95 -33.90 -7.29
C THR A 31 6.80 -33.17 -7.96
N ILE A 32 7.05 -31.99 -8.54
CA ILE A 32 6.04 -31.21 -9.28
C ILE A 32 5.51 -32.05 -10.45
N SER A 33 6.41 -32.58 -11.28
CA SER A 33 6.04 -33.40 -12.44
C SER A 33 5.24 -34.65 -12.05
N ASN A 34 5.66 -35.34 -10.99
CA ASN A 34 4.95 -36.51 -10.45
C ASN A 34 3.55 -36.13 -9.96
N THR A 35 3.42 -35.01 -9.25
CA THR A 35 2.14 -34.51 -8.71
C THR A 35 1.16 -34.20 -9.85
N LEU A 36 1.62 -33.45 -10.86
CA LEU A 36 0.83 -33.14 -12.06
C LEU A 36 0.33 -34.41 -12.76
N SER A 37 1.23 -35.38 -12.99
CA SER A 37 0.87 -36.65 -13.65
C SER A 37 -0.25 -37.42 -12.95
N LYS A 38 -0.38 -37.28 -11.63
CA LYS A 38 -1.41 -37.94 -10.84
C LYS A 38 -2.73 -37.17 -10.83
N ILE A 39 -2.67 -35.84 -10.80
CA ILE A 39 -3.87 -34.99 -10.82
C ILE A 39 -4.53 -35.03 -12.21
N PHE A 40 -3.76 -34.92 -13.30
CA PHE A 40 -4.31 -34.98 -14.67
C PHE A 40 -5.17 -36.22 -14.92
N LYS A 41 -4.76 -37.38 -14.38
CA LYS A 41 -5.50 -38.64 -14.53
C LYS A 41 -6.88 -38.66 -13.88
N LYS A 42 -7.16 -37.71 -12.98
CA LYS A 42 -8.35 -37.69 -12.12
C LYS A 42 -9.14 -36.38 -12.23
N SER A 43 -8.75 -35.47 -13.12
CA SER A 43 -9.23 -34.09 -13.16
C SER A 43 -10.01 -33.80 -14.45
N GLU A 44 -11.16 -33.15 -14.31
CA GLU A 44 -11.93 -32.52 -15.40
C GLU A 44 -11.52 -31.05 -15.61
N ILE A 45 -10.71 -30.49 -14.70
CA ILE A 45 -10.13 -29.16 -14.82
C ILE A 45 -9.03 -29.18 -15.88
N SER A 46 -8.94 -28.11 -16.68
CA SER A 46 -7.96 -28.01 -17.76
C SER A 46 -6.52 -28.13 -17.26
N ASP A 47 -5.69 -28.83 -18.04
CA ASP A 47 -4.31 -29.12 -17.66
C ASP A 47 -3.50 -27.84 -17.36
N LYS A 48 -3.74 -26.77 -18.11
CA LYS A 48 -3.10 -25.46 -17.88
C LYS A 48 -3.42 -24.87 -16.49
N MET A 49 -4.63 -25.06 -16.00
CA MET A 49 -5.05 -24.55 -14.69
C MET A 49 -4.51 -25.40 -13.56
N VAL A 50 -4.51 -26.73 -13.74
CA VAL A 50 -3.86 -27.68 -12.82
C VAL A 50 -2.37 -27.33 -12.69
N GLU A 51 -1.68 -27.19 -13.82
CA GLU A 51 -0.27 -26.87 -13.88
C GLU A 51 0.05 -25.56 -13.16
N ARG A 52 -0.74 -24.52 -13.42
CA ARG A 52 -0.57 -23.22 -12.77
C ARG A 52 -0.72 -23.31 -11.25
N GLY A 53 -1.79 -23.94 -10.76
CA GLY A 53 -2.04 -24.06 -9.32
C GLY A 53 -0.90 -24.80 -8.61
N VAL A 54 -0.51 -25.97 -9.12
CA VAL A 54 0.56 -26.77 -8.50
C VAL A 54 1.91 -26.03 -8.51
N LYS A 55 2.26 -25.36 -9.63
CA LYS A 55 3.50 -24.59 -9.72
C LYS A 55 3.53 -23.39 -8.77
N GLN A 56 2.42 -22.64 -8.66
CA GLN A 56 2.35 -21.51 -7.74
C GLN A 56 2.41 -21.95 -6.27
N VAL A 57 1.77 -23.08 -5.90
CA VAL A 57 1.95 -23.66 -4.56
C VAL A 57 3.43 -24.00 -4.33
N ALA A 58 4.08 -24.67 -5.29
CA ALA A 58 5.49 -25.07 -5.16
C ALA A 58 6.44 -23.87 -5.01
N GLN A 59 6.15 -22.75 -5.69
CA GLN A 59 6.92 -21.50 -5.57
C GLN A 59 6.84 -20.91 -4.16
N LEU A 60 5.69 -21.03 -3.49
CA LEU A 60 5.46 -20.47 -2.15
C LEU A 60 5.73 -21.47 -1.01
N TRP A 61 5.97 -22.73 -1.35
CA TRP A 61 6.23 -23.81 -0.39
C TRP A 61 7.64 -23.70 0.20
N ARG A 62 7.74 -23.61 1.52
CA ARG A 62 9.01 -23.57 2.27
C ARG A 62 9.28 -24.93 2.92
N SER A 63 10.51 -25.16 3.36
CA SER A 63 10.86 -26.39 4.10
C SER A 63 10.07 -26.57 5.40
N THR A 64 9.60 -25.47 6.00
CA THR A 64 8.73 -25.48 7.18
C THR A 64 7.30 -25.92 6.88
N ASP A 65 6.90 -25.96 5.60
CA ASP A 65 5.56 -26.35 5.19
C ASP A 65 5.39 -27.86 5.03
N GLY A 66 6.48 -28.57 4.78
CA GLY A 66 6.51 -30.02 4.66
C GLY A 66 7.50 -30.51 3.61
N SER A 67 7.70 -31.83 3.59
CA SER A 67 8.56 -32.51 2.62
C SER A 67 7.97 -32.55 1.21
N ASN A 68 8.74 -33.07 0.25
CA ASN A 68 8.28 -33.35 -1.10
C ASN A 68 7.07 -34.31 -1.12
N GLU A 69 7.09 -35.32 -0.27
CA GLU A 69 6.01 -36.29 -0.13
C GLU A 69 4.75 -35.64 0.43
N GLU A 70 4.90 -34.77 1.45
CA GLU A 70 3.78 -34.04 2.04
C GLU A 70 3.16 -33.05 1.05
N PHE A 71 3.98 -32.37 0.24
CA PHE A 71 3.50 -31.51 -0.85
C PHE A 71 2.64 -32.29 -1.85
N LEU A 72 3.11 -33.46 -2.30
CA LEU A 72 2.36 -34.29 -3.24
C LEU A 72 1.04 -34.77 -2.63
N VAL A 73 1.06 -35.26 -1.39
CA VAL A 73 -0.15 -35.71 -0.67
C VAL A 73 -1.13 -34.55 -0.50
N PHE A 74 -0.63 -33.37 -0.16
CA PHE A 74 -1.43 -32.15 -0.03
C PHE A 74 -2.15 -31.83 -1.35
N CYS A 75 -1.42 -31.74 -2.46
CA CYS A 75 -2.01 -31.42 -3.76
C CYS A 75 -3.03 -32.48 -4.19
N GLU A 76 -2.75 -33.78 -4.03
CA GLU A 76 -3.71 -34.84 -4.37
C GLU A 76 -4.99 -34.80 -3.52
N THR A 77 -4.87 -34.39 -2.26
CA THR A 77 -5.98 -34.36 -1.30
C THR A 77 -6.89 -33.17 -1.52
N TYR A 78 -6.31 -31.98 -1.73
CA TYR A 78 -7.07 -30.73 -1.72
C TYR A 78 -7.34 -30.14 -3.10
N PHE A 79 -6.88 -30.76 -4.19
CA PHE A 79 -7.22 -30.33 -5.54
C PHE A 79 -8.66 -30.72 -5.91
N CYS A 80 -9.46 -29.74 -6.35
CA CYS A 80 -10.80 -29.94 -6.87
C CYS A 80 -10.74 -30.58 -8.26
N LYS A 81 -11.27 -31.79 -8.39
CA LYS A 81 -11.24 -32.60 -9.61
C LYS A 81 -12.31 -32.18 -10.61
N THR A 82 -13.42 -31.65 -10.14
CA THR A 82 -14.56 -31.24 -10.98
C THR A 82 -14.87 -29.75 -10.82
N LYS A 83 -15.60 -29.19 -11.79
CA LYS A 83 -16.09 -27.81 -11.71
C LYS A 83 -17.01 -27.60 -10.51
N GLU A 84 -17.86 -28.59 -10.20
CA GLU A 84 -18.80 -28.51 -9.08
C GLU A 84 -18.07 -28.47 -7.72
N GLU A 85 -17.02 -29.28 -7.54
CA GLU A 85 -16.18 -29.24 -6.34
C GLU A 85 -15.54 -27.86 -6.16
N LYS A 86 -15.05 -27.27 -7.26
CA LYS A 86 -14.43 -25.95 -7.25
C LYS A 86 -15.41 -24.84 -6.85
N VAL A 87 -16.65 -24.87 -7.36
CA VAL A 87 -17.70 -23.92 -6.96
C VAL A 87 -18.05 -24.07 -5.48
N LYS A 88 -18.19 -25.31 -4.98
CA LYS A 88 -18.47 -25.57 -3.56
C LYS A 88 -17.35 -25.05 -2.66
N LEU A 89 -16.09 -25.30 -3.03
CA LEU A 89 -14.93 -24.80 -2.30
C LEU A 89 -14.90 -23.27 -2.31
N PHE A 90 -15.11 -22.65 -3.47
CA PHE A 90 -15.14 -21.19 -3.61
C PHE A 90 -16.17 -20.56 -2.68
N ASN A 91 -17.42 -21.01 -2.71
CA ASN A 91 -18.48 -20.45 -1.88
C ASN A 91 -18.19 -20.58 -0.39
N ARG A 92 -17.56 -21.69 0.03
CA ARG A 92 -17.15 -21.90 1.42
C ARG A 92 -16.04 -20.92 1.83
N LEU A 93 -15.01 -20.79 1.00
CA LEU A 93 -13.89 -19.87 1.25
C LEU A 93 -14.35 -18.42 1.27
N ALA A 94 -15.17 -18.01 0.29
CA ALA A 94 -15.73 -16.67 0.19
C ALA A 94 -16.51 -16.29 1.46
N SER A 95 -17.42 -17.16 1.93
CA SER A 95 -18.18 -16.92 3.16
C SER A 95 -17.30 -16.78 4.41
N HIS A 96 -16.25 -17.61 4.53
CA HIS A 96 -15.32 -17.52 5.66
C HIS A 96 -14.45 -16.25 5.60
N PHE A 97 -13.96 -15.88 4.42
CA PHE A 97 -13.19 -14.65 4.25
C PHE A 97 -14.03 -13.39 4.42
N GLU A 98 -15.29 -13.39 3.97
CA GLU A 98 -16.24 -12.30 4.27
C GLU A 98 -16.41 -12.13 5.77
N THR A 99 -16.57 -13.22 6.51
CA THR A 99 -16.69 -13.18 7.98
C THR A 99 -15.43 -12.59 8.62
N ILE A 100 -14.25 -13.13 8.29
CA ILE A 100 -12.98 -12.70 8.91
C ILE A 100 -12.70 -11.23 8.60
N ILE A 101 -12.77 -10.85 7.33
CA ILE A 101 -12.41 -9.50 6.87
C ILE A 101 -13.48 -8.48 7.29
N GLY A 102 -14.76 -8.84 7.21
CA GLY A 102 -15.85 -8.00 7.65
C GLY A 102 -15.76 -7.68 9.15
N MET A 103 -15.49 -8.68 9.99
CA MET A 103 -15.31 -8.49 11.43
C MET A 103 -14.05 -7.69 11.75
N ASN A 104 -12.96 -7.89 11.01
CA ASN A 104 -11.77 -7.05 11.15
C ASN A 104 -12.07 -5.60 10.79
N ASN A 105 -12.76 -5.33 9.66
CA ASN A 105 -13.14 -3.98 9.28
C ASN A 105 -14.01 -3.31 10.35
N GLN A 106 -14.96 -4.05 10.94
CA GLN A 106 -15.75 -3.57 12.07
C GLN A 106 -14.85 -3.22 13.26
N MET A 107 -13.95 -4.12 13.66
CA MET A 107 -13.02 -3.90 14.77
C MET A 107 -12.15 -2.66 14.55
N THR A 108 -11.47 -2.58 13.40
CA THR A 108 -10.64 -1.44 13.00
C THR A 108 -11.42 -0.13 13.03
N THR A 109 -12.63 -0.12 12.47
CA THR A 109 -13.48 1.08 12.48
C THR A 109 -13.82 1.54 13.90
N GLN A 110 -14.10 0.59 14.81
CA GLN A 110 -14.41 0.92 16.21
C GLN A 110 -13.20 1.45 16.97
N LEU A 111 -12.03 0.83 16.79
CA LEU A 111 -10.77 1.26 17.42
C LEU A 111 -10.35 2.66 16.96
N LEU A 112 -10.63 3.02 15.71
CA LEU A 112 -10.31 4.32 15.13
C LEU A 112 -11.30 5.44 15.48
N ARG A 113 -12.41 5.15 16.16
CA ARG A 113 -13.43 6.17 16.43
C ARG A 113 -12.89 7.40 17.18
N PRO A 114 -12.09 7.26 18.25
CA PRO A 114 -11.61 8.42 19.00
C PRO A 114 -10.71 9.36 18.19
N VAL A 115 -10.02 8.84 17.16
CA VAL A 115 -9.13 9.63 16.29
C VAL A 115 -9.83 10.18 15.06
N HIS A 116 -10.89 9.52 14.57
CA HIS A 116 -11.54 9.90 13.30
C HIS A 116 -12.88 10.63 13.47
N VAL A 117 -13.57 10.47 14.60
CA VAL A 117 -14.91 11.03 14.82
C VAL A 117 -14.84 12.22 15.76
N THR A 118 -15.52 13.32 15.41
CA THR A 118 -15.60 14.51 16.27
C THR A 118 -16.39 14.24 17.55
N GLY A 119 -16.01 14.91 18.65
CA GLY A 119 -16.71 14.83 19.93
C GLY A 119 -16.18 13.76 20.90
N TYR A 120 -15.16 13.01 20.52
CA TYR A 120 -14.39 12.17 21.44
C TYR A 120 -13.33 13.00 22.17
N GLU A 121 -13.09 12.69 23.44
CA GLU A 121 -11.85 13.08 24.11
C GLU A 121 -10.73 12.19 23.57
N THR A 122 -9.72 12.79 22.94
CA THR A 122 -8.56 12.05 22.43
C THR A 122 -7.55 11.84 23.54
N LEU A 123 -7.12 10.58 23.71
CA LEU A 123 -6.10 10.15 24.65
C LEU A 123 -4.86 9.65 23.91
N ASN A 124 -3.70 9.70 24.55
CA ASN A 124 -2.44 9.21 23.95
C ASN A 124 -2.48 7.73 23.53
N ILE A 125 -3.35 6.93 24.14
CA ILE A 125 -3.52 5.51 23.79
C ILE A 125 -4.24 5.33 22.45
N ASP A 126 -5.03 6.30 22.01
CA ASP A 126 -5.80 6.22 20.77
C ASP A 126 -4.87 6.22 19.54
N ASP A 127 -3.73 6.91 19.62
CA ASP A 127 -2.68 6.87 18.61
C ASP A 127 -2.02 5.48 18.53
N ILE A 128 -1.91 4.78 19.65
CA ILE A 128 -1.37 3.41 19.67
C ILE A 128 -2.39 2.43 19.07
N PHE A 129 -3.68 2.58 19.42
CA PHE A 129 -4.74 1.76 18.84
C PHE A 129 -4.98 2.05 17.35
N SER A 130 -4.76 3.28 16.89
CA SER A 130 -4.87 3.60 15.46
C SER A 130 -3.79 2.91 14.61
N ALA A 131 -2.64 2.59 15.19
CA ALA A 131 -1.56 1.83 14.56
C ALA A 131 -1.72 0.29 14.70
N TYR A 132 -2.67 -0.19 15.50
CA TYR A 132 -2.86 -1.62 15.71
C TYR A 132 -3.57 -2.28 14.52
N ASN A 133 -2.98 -3.35 13.97
CA ASN A 133 -3.61 -4.16 12.94
C ASN A 133 -3.97 -5.56 13.48
N PRO A 134 -5.26 -5.84 13.75
CA PRO A 134 -5.71 -7.15 14.23
C PRO A 134 -5.44 -8.31 13.25
N MET A 135 -5.22 -8.00 11.96
CA MET A 135 -4.94 -8.97 10.89
C MET A 135 -3.46 -9.01 10.48
N ALA A 136 -2.52 -8.44 11.25
CA ALA A 136 -1.10 -8.43 10.88
C ALA A 136 -0.55 -9.85 10.56
N ASN A 137 -0.99 -10.87 11.31
CA ASN A 137 -0.57 -12.26 11.14
C ASN A 137 -1.43 -13.08 10.17
N PHE A 138 -2.46 -12.49 9.55
CA PHE A 138 -3.44 -13.22 8.75
C PHE A 138 -2.79 -14.07 7.66
N ASN A 139 -1.83 -13.50 6.92
CA ASN A 139 -1.17 -14.21 5.84
C ASN A 139 -0.35 -15.40 6.36
N ASP A 140 0.47 -15.16 7.40
CA ASP A 140 1.29 -16.20 8.04
C ASP A 140 0.44 -17.36 8.56
N ASP A 141 -0.68 -17.06 9.23
CA ASP A 141 -1.61 -18.07 9.74
C ASP A 141 -2.26 -18.87 8.62
N MET A 142 -2.68 -18.22 7.52
CA MET A 142 -3.28 -18.89 6.36
C MET A 142 -2.29 -19.79 5.62
N PHE A 143 -0.99 -19.47 5.60
CA PHE A 143 0.03 -20.40 5.08
C PHE A 143 0.29 -21.53 6.06
N LYS A 144 0.41 -21.23 7.35
CA LYS A 144 0.71 -22.22 8.41
C LYS A 144 -0.38 -23.30 8.51
N ASN A 145 -1.65 -22.92 8.41
CA ASN A 145 -2.79 -23.85 8.42
C ASN A 145 -3.15 -24.42 7.03
N LYS A 146 -2.37 -24.08 5.99
CA LYS A 146 -2.51 -24.50 4.59
C LYS A 146 -3.68 -23.94 3.80
N ILE A 147 -4.53 -23.08 4.38
CA ILE A 147 -5.66 -22.49 3.64
C ILE A 147 -5.19 -21.67 2.43
N ALA A 148 -4.11 -20.90 2.57
CA ALA A 148 -3.52 -20.15 1.48
C ALA A 148 -3.12 -21.08 0.32
N PHE A 149 -2.48 -22.21 0.62
CA PHE A 149 -2.09 -23.18 -0.40
C PHE A 149 -3.30 -23.84 -1.07
N ILE A 150 -4.40 -24.10 -0.33
CA ILE A 150 -5.64 -24.62 -0.93
C ILE A 150 -6.23 -23.60 -1.90
N VAL A 151 -6.20 -22.31 -1.56
CA VAL A 151 -6.62 -21.22 -2.43
C VAL A 151 -5.77 -21.18 -3.69
N ILE A 152 -4.44 -21.08 -3.55
CA ILE A 152 -3.50 -21.00 -4.68
C ILE A 152 -3.64 -22.22 -5.61
N LEU A 153 -3.78 -23.41 -5.03
CA LEU A 153 -3.90 -24.67 -5.77
C LEU A 153 -5.12 -24.69 -6.69
N ASN A 154 -6.26 -24.19 -6.21
CA ASN A 154 -7.55 -24.31 -6.90
C ASN A 154 -7.97 -23.04 -7.65
N PHE A 155 -7.51 -21.88 -7.19
CA PHE A 155 -7.82 -20.54 -7.68
C PHE A 155 -6.51 -19.77 -7.89
N PRO A 156 -5.63 -20.20 -8.81
CA PRO A 156 -4.32 -19.61 -8.96
C PRO A 156 -4.37 -18.15 -9.43
N TYR A 157 -3.33 -17.41 -9.09
CA TYR A 157 -3.14 -16.02 -9.47
C TYR A 157 -3.01 -15.84 -10.99
N PHE A 158 -3.50 -14.69 -11.46
CA PHE A 158 -3.34 -14.19 -12.82
C PHE A 158 -2.69 -12.81 -12.80
N THR A 159 -1.75 -12.59 -13.71
CA THR A 159 -1.06 -11.30 -13.82
C THR A 159 -2.03 -10.22 -14.28
N LEU A 160 -1.70 -8.95 -14.04
CA LEU A 160 -2.51 -7.83 -14.53
C LEU A 160 -2.70 -7.88 -16.06
N GLN A 161 -1.65 -8.24 -16.80
CA GLN A 161 -1.70 -8.36 -18.26
C GLN A 161 -2.67 -9.47 -18.68
N GLU A 162 -2.64 -10.61 -18.02
CA GLU A 162 -3.57 -11.72 -18.29
C GLU A 162 -5.01 -11.34 -18.00
N LYS A 163 -5.25 -10.60 -16.91
CA LYS A 163 -6.59 -10.08 -16.55
C LYS A 163 -7.10 -9.08 -17.58
N ILE A 164 -6.25 -8.19 -18.09
CA ILE A 164 -6.63 -7.25 -19.17
C ILE A 164 -7.00 -8.02 -20.44
N LEU A 165 -6.20 -9.02 -20.81
CA LEU A 165 -6.39 -9.78 -22.04
C LEU A 165 -7.61 -10.72 -22.01
N ASN A 166 -7.93 -11.28 -20.84
CA ASN A 166 -8.94 -12.34 -20.72
C ASN A 166 -10.19 -11.95 -19.93
N GLY A 167 -10.13 -10.88 -19.13
CA GLY A 167 -11.18 -10.52 -18.18
C GLY A 167 -12.55 -10.26 -18.80
N HIS A 168 -12.60 -9.78 -20.03
CA HIS A 168 -13.85 -9.59 -20.78
C HIS A 168 -14.53 -10.91 -21.20
N LYS A 169 -13.85 -12.05 -21.05
CA LYS A 169 -14.36 -13.40 -21.37
C LYS A 169 -14.82 -14.15 -20.13
N TRP A 170 -14.49 -13.65 -18.94
CA TRP A 170 -14.82 -14.30 -17.68
C TRP A 170 -16.24 -13.92 -17.24
N THR A 171 -16.96 -14.92 -16.78
CA THR A 171 -18.20 -14.74 -16.02
C THR A 171 -17.92 -14.12 -14.65
N ASP A 172 -18.97 -13.64 -13.97
CA ASP A 172 -18.86 -13.08 -12.62
C ASP A 172 -18.27 -14.11 -11.63
N GLU A 173 -18.63 -15.38 -11.78
CA GLU A 173 -18.09 -16.47 -10.96
C GLU A 173 -16.59 -16.68 -11.22
N GLU A 174 -16.16 -16.67 -12.48
CA GLU A 174 -14.74 -16.77 -12.84
C GLU A 174 -13.95 -15.55 -12.35
N TRP A 175 -14.54 -14.36 -12.39
CA TRP A 175 -13.96 -13.19 -11.73
C TRP A 175 -13.81 -13.37 -10.23
N GLY A 176 -14.81 -13.97 -9.57
CA GLY A 176 -14.73 -14.39 -8.18
C GLY A 176 -13.52 -15.30 -7.92
N PHE A 177 -13.33 -16.32 -8.74
CA PHE A 177 -12.18 -17.23 -8.66
C PHE A 177 -10.85 -16.50 -8.81
N VAL A 178 -10.74 -15.63 -9.81
CA VAL A 178 -9.51 -14.86 -10.07
C VAL A 178 -9.20 -13.90 -8.90
N ARG A 179 -10.23 -13.23 -8.35
CA ARG A 179 -10.06 -12.34 -7.20
C ARG A 179 -9.72 -13.06 -5.92
N LEU A 180 -10.18 -14.29 -5.74
CA LEU A 180 -9.76 -15.13 -4.62
C LEU A 180 -8.27 -15.48 -4.70
N GLY A 181 -7.75 -15.75 -5.91
CA GLY A 181 -6.32 -15.98 -6.14
C GLY A 181 -5.41 -14.80 -5.84
N ASP A 182 -5.95 -13.57 -5.83
CA ASP A 182 -5.19 -12.35 -5.52
C ASP A 182 -4.83 -12.21 -4.04
N PHE A 183 -5.40 -13.03 -3.16
CA PHE A 183 -5.18 -12.94 -1.72
C PHE A 183 -3.78 -13.43 -1.31
N PHE A 184 -3.20 -14.38 -2.06
CA PHE A 184 -2.00 -15.12 -1.65
C PHE A 184 -1.01 -15.22 -2.80
N THR A 185 -0.36 -14.09 -3.11
CA THR A 185 0.63 -13.99 -4.20
C THR A 185 2.08 -13.92 -3.73
N SER A 186 2.29 -13.80 -2.42
CA SER A 186 3.60 -13.66 -1.76
C SER A 186 3.50 -14.08 -0.29
N ARG A 187 4.63 -14.15 0.42
CA ARG A 187 4.69 -14.55 1.83
C ARG A 187 5.31 -13.45 2.69
N VAL A 188 4.61 -12.32 2.72
CA VAL A 188 4.95 -11.16 3.55
C VAL A 188 4.80 -11.51 5.02
N GLU A 189 5.87 -11.37 5.79
CA GLU A 189 5.89 -11.63 7.22
C GLU A 189 4.98 -10.65 7.98
N ALA A 190 4.37 -11.12 9.08
CA ALA A 190 3.49 -10.31 9.92
C ALA A 190 4.18 -9.07 10.50
N SER A 191 5.47 -9.15 10.82
CA SER A 191 6.28 -8.02 11.30
C SER A 191 6.29 -6.87 10.29
N VAL A 192 6.53 -7.17 9.01
CA VAL A 192 6.52 -6.19 7.92
C VAL A 192 5.14 -5.56 7.77
N ASN A 193 4.08 -6.37 7.81
CA ASN A 193 2.70 -5.85 7.76
C ASN A 193 2.41 -4.92 8.94
N GLN A 194 2.82 -5.28 10.15
CA GLN A 194 2.62 -4.43 11.33
C GLN A 194 3.42 -3.12 11.22
N GLU A 195 4.67 -3.17 10.74
CA GLU A 195 5.47 -1.97 10.50
C GLU A 195 4.85 -1.04 9.46
N ILE A 196 4.27 -1.57 8.39
CA ILE A 196 3.53 -0.78 7.38
C ILE A 196 2.33 -0.06 8.02
N ASN A 197 1.57 -0.76 8.86
CA ASN A 197 0.42 -0.16 9.54
C ASN A 197 0.87 0.94 10.50
N THR A 198 1.92 0.72 11.28
CA THR A 198 2.50 1.75 12.16
C THR A 198 3.01 2.95 11.37
N ALA A 199 3.73 2.75 10.26
CA ALA A 199 4.22 3.85 9.44
C ALA A 199 3.09 4.65 8.79
N THR A 200 2.02 3.96 8.35
CA THR A 200 0.83 4.58 7.76
C THR A 200 0.05 5.39 8.80
N ALA A 201 -0.23 4.81 9.98
CA ALA A 201 -0.90 5.50 11.07
C ALA A 201 -0.13 6.75 11.53
N ASN A 202 1.20 6.68 11.61
CA ASN A 202 2.03 7.84 11.91
C ASN A 202 1.93 8.94 10.84
N ALA A 203 1.86 8.56 9.55
CA ALA A 203 1.68 9.50 8.46
C ALA A 203 0.27 10.13 8.47
N ASP A 204 -0.76 9.34 8.76
CA ASP A 204 -2.15 9.80 8.84
C ASP A 204 -2.36 10.74 10.04
N ASN A 205 -1.75 10.44 11.19
CA ASN A 205 -1.76 11.33 12.35
C ASN A 205 -1.06 12.65 12.00
N TYR A 206 0.11 12.61 11.36
CA TYR A 206 0.80 13.81 10.88
C TYR A 206 -0.10 14.65 9.97
N ILE A 207 -0.72 14.04 8.96
CA ILE A 207 -1.61 14.74 8.01
C ILE A 207 -2.86 15.29 8.71
N SER A 208 -3.42 14.55 9.66
CA SER A 208 -4.64 14.92 10.38
C SER A 208 -4.43 16.11 11.32
N ASN A 209 -3.24 16.17 11.93
CA ASN A 209 -2.87 17.22 12.87
C ASN A 209 -2.21 18.43 12.19
N TYR A 210 -1.85 18.33 10.91
CA TYR A 210 -1.30 19.44 10.15
C TYR A 210 -2.39 20.47 9.77
N ASN A 211 -2.57 21.46 10.64
CA ASN A 211 -3.59 22.50 10.54
C ASN A 211 -2.96 23.89 10.38
N ILE A 212 -3.27 24.58 9.28
CA ILE A 212 -2.82 25.95 9.04
C ILE A 212 -3.71 26.92 9.85
N PRO A 213 -3.14 27.81 10.67
CA PRO A 213 -3.88 28.86 11.36
C PRO A 213 -4.24 29.99 10.39
N MET A 214 -5.30 29.80 9.61
CA MET A 214 -5.76 30.74 8.59
C MET A 214 -6.02 32.15 9.14
N GLY A 215 -6.47 32.27 10.39
CA GLY A 215 -6.63 33.56 11.07
C GLY A 215 -5.34 34.37 11.24
N LYS A 216 -4.18 33.74 11.05
CA LYS A 216 -2.85 34.37 11.13
C LYS A 216 -2.25 34.66 9.76
N VAL A 217 -2.92 34.25 8.68
CA VAL A 217 -2.46 34.50 7.32
C VAL A 217 -2.74 35.96 6.94
N LEU A 218 -1.70 36.60 6.43
CA LEU A 218 -1.68 37.96 5.92
C LEU A 218 -1.93 37.95 4.41
N GLY A 219 -2.80 38.86 3.97
CA GLY A 219 -2.96 39.26 2.57
C GLY A 219 -2.10 40.47 2.20
N GLY A 220 -2.37 41.05 1.03
CA GLY A 220 -1.77 42.30 0.63
C GLY A 220 -2.02 43.39 1.67
N ASN A 221 -1.07 44.30 1.87
CA ASN A 221 -1.14 45.38 2.87
C ASN A 221 -1.45 44.90 4.30
N PHE A 222 -1.00 43.69 4.68
CA PHE A 222 -1.20 43.10 6.02
C PHE A 222 -2.67 42.86 6.41
N VAL A 223 -3.57 42.82 5.43
CA VAL A 223 -5.00 42.55 5.64
C VAL A 223 -5.21 41.12 6.13
N GLN A 224 -6.09 40.94 7.11
CA GLN A 224 -6.53 39.63 7.58
C GLN A 224 -7.84 39.26 6.88
N HIS A 225 -7.86 38.11 6.22
CA HIS A 225 -8.98 37.66 5.38
C HIS A 225 -9.88 36.61 6.04
N TRP A 226 -9.40 35.95 7.09
CA TRP A 226 -10.10 34.88 7.80
C TRP A 226 -10.34 35.21 9.28
N PRO A 227 -11.36 34.62 9.93
CA PRO A 227 -11.56 34.72 11.37
C PRO A 227 -10.30 34.35 12.16
N SER A 228 -10.05 35.01 13.28
CA SER A 228 -8.80 34.91 14.04
C SER A 228 -8.53 33.51 14.62
N ASP A 229 -9.58 32.73 14.84
CA ASP A 229 -9.59 31.37 15.36
C ASP A 229 -9.62 30.30 14.27
N MET A 230 -9.77 30.69 12.99
CA MET A 230 -9.91 29.75 11.89
C MET A 230 -8.62 28.94 11.70
N LYS A 231 -8.77 27.61 11.75
CA LYS A 231 -7.76 26.62 11.41
C LYS A 231 -8.28 25.73 10.30
N LEU A 232 -7.43 25.43 9.32
CA LEU A 232 -7.76 24.51 8.24
C LEU A 232 -6.74 23.40 8.16
N ILE A 233 -7.25 22.18 8.23
CA ILE A 233 -6.50 20.98 7.94
C ILE A 233 -6.04 20.97 6.48
N THR A 234 -4.80 20.53 6.25
CA THR A 234 -4.18 20.68 4.93
C THR A 234 -4.69 19.73 3.86
N HIS A 235 -5.21 18.55 4.22
CA HIS A 235 -5.56 17.53 3.22
C HIS A 235 -6.90 17.78 2.50
N TRP A 236 -7.83 18.52 3.11
CA TRP A 236 -9.11 18.87 2.49
C TRP A 236 -9.60 20.28 2.84
N GLY A 237 -9.36 20.77 4.06
CA GLY A 237 -9.79 22.10 4.48
C GLY A 237 -9.30 23.23 3.57
N LEU A 238 -8.00 23.23 3.21
CA LEU A 238 -7.45 24.22 2.27
C LEU A 238 -8.09 24.14 0.88
N ARG A 239 -8.34 22.92 0.37
CA ARG A 239 -9.00 22.71 -0.93
C ARG A 239 -10.43 23.24 -0.91
N ASP A 240 -11.16 22.97 0.15
CA ASP A 240 -12.57 23.33 0.24
C ASP A 240 -12.74 24.84 0.46
N GLU A 241 -11.88 25.47 1.25
CA GLU A 241 -11.82 26.93 1.36
C GLU A 241 -11.37 27.59 0.06
N LEU A 242 -10.42 27.01 -0.68
CA LEU A 242 -10.06 27.52 -2.00
C LEU A 242 -11.29 27.52 -2.92
N LYS A 243 -12.04 26.41 -2.92
CA LYS A 243 -13.26 26.26 -3.74
C LYS A 243 -14.39 27.20 -3.32
N SER A 244 -14.59 27.40 -2.02
CA SER A 244 -15.67 28.28 -1.51
C SER A 244 -15.51 29.72 -2.00
N ASN A 245 -14.28 30.12 -2.35
CA ASN A 245 -13.94 31.47 -2.81
C ASN A 245 -14.08 31.67 -4.34
N TYR A 246 -14.53 30.69 -5.13
CA TYR A 246 -14.76 30.88 -6.58
C TYR A 246 -15.89 31.85 -6.90
N SER A 247 -16.95 31.88 -6.09
CA SER A 247 -18.09 32.78 -6.28
C SER A 247 -17.91 34.15 -5.62
N ASN A 248 -16.84 34.33 -4.85
CA ASN A 248 -16.57 35.58 -4.14
C ASN A 248 -15.86 36.58 -5.07
N SER A 249 -16.63 37.46 -5.70
CA SER A 249 -16.15 38.41 -6.69
C SER A 249 -15.33 39.58 -6.10
N SER A 250 -15.38 39.83 -4.80
CA SER A 250 -14.68 40.96 -4.17
C SER A 250 -13.27 40.61 -3.69
N VAL A 251 -13.12 39.50 -2.94
CA VAL A 251 -11.84 39.09 -2.32
C VAL A 251 -11.44 37.65 -2.64
N GLY A 252 -12.27 36.91 -3.38
CA GLY A 252 -12.07 35.48 -3.61
C GLY A 252 -10.76 35.15 -4.32
N PHE A 253 -10.37 35.94 -5.32
CA PHE A 253 -9.11 35.72 -6.05
C PHE A 253 -7.87 35.88 -5.15
N GLU A 254 -7.87 36.86 -4.25
CA GLU A 254 -6.76 37.07 -3.30
C GLU A 254 -6.67 35.90 -2.32
N LYS A 255 -7.81 35.50 -1.72
CA LYS A 255 -7.87 34.34 -0.83
C LYS A 255 -7.38 33.06 -1.50
N GLN A 256 -7.83 32.78 -2.73
CA GLN A 256 -7.37 31.64 -3.52
C GLN A 256 -5.86 31.69 -3.77
N THR A 257 -5.33 32.87 -4.10
CA THR A 257 -3.89 33.08 -4.34
C THR A 257 -3.07 32.84 -3.06
N LEU A 258 -3.55 33.31 -1.91
CA LEU A 258 -2.91 33.06 -0.63
C LEU A 258 -2.89 31.56 -0.30
N ILE A 259 -4.02 30.85 -0.44
CA ILE A 259 -4.10 29.40 -0.22
C ILE A 259 -3.17 28.65 -1.18
N TYR A 260 -3.14 29.03 -2.46
CA TYR A 260 -2.21 28.46 -3.42
C TYR A 260 -0.74 28.61 -2.98
N ASN A 261 -0.37 29.79 -2.46
CA ASN A 261 0.97 29.99 -1.91
C ASN A 261 1.21 29.12 -0.68
N ILE A 262 0.25 29.01 0.25
CA ILE A 262 0.33 28.10 1.41
C ILE A 262 0.60 26.66 0.95
N MET A 263 -0.16 26.17 -0.03
CA MET A 263 0.04 24.82 -0.58
C MET A 263 1.44 24.62 -1.17
N LYS A 264 1.97 25.63 -1.90
CA LYS A 264 3.37 25.59 -2.38
C LYS A 264 4.36 25.52 -1.24
N ARG A 265 4.14 26.21 -0.12
CA ARG A 265 5.04 26.21 1.05
C ARG A 265 5.07 24.85 1.74
N ILE A 266 3.90 24.23 1.89
CA ILE A 266 3.75 22.88 2.42
C ILE A 266 4.47 21.86 1.51
N ILE A 267 4.26 21.93 0.19
CA ILE A 267 4.93 21.04 -0.77
C ILE A 267 6.45 21.23 -0.70
N ASN A 268 6.92 22.48 -0.72
CA ASN A 268 8.35 22.77 -0.66
C ASN A 268 8.98 22.50 0.72
N GLN A 269 8.20 22.07 1.73
CA GLN A 269 8.62 21.89 3.12
C GLN A 269 9.38 23.11 3.64
N ASN A 270 8.79 24.28 3.44
CA ASN A 270 9.33 25.53 3.98
C ASN A 270 8.31 26.37 4.72
N THR A 271 7.18 25.78 5.09
CA THR A 271 6.25 26.39 6.04
C THR A 271 7.00 26.68 7.35
N PRO A 272 6.98 27.91 7.88
CA PRO A 272 7.68 28.22 9.12
C PRO A 272 7.05 27.51 10.31
N ILE A 273 7.84 26.83 11.14
CA ILE A 273 7.31 26.08 12.29
C ILE A 273 6.62 26.99 13.32
N GLU A 274 7.07 28.24 13.41
CA GLU A 274 6.60 29.23 14.38
C GLU A 274 5.13 29.60 14.17
N ILE A 275 4.56 29.34 12.99
CA ILE A 275 3.13 29.60 12.75
C ILE A 275 2.25 28.58 13.49
N PHE A 276 2.76 27.36 13.72
CA PHE A 276 2.04 26.32 14.46
C PHE A 276 2.21 26.48 15.97
N GLU A 277 3.28 27.15 16.38
CA GLU A 277 3.51 27.55 17.76
C GLU A 277 2.54 28.67 18.17
N ASN A 278 2.58 29.07 19.44
CA ASN A 278 1.68 30.07 20.05
C ASN A 278 1.17 31.16 19.09
N ASN A 279 -0.08 31.61 19.31
CA ASN A 279 -0.90 32.51 18.48
C ASN A 279 -0.34 33.95 18.21
N THR A 280 0.96 34.15 18.35
CA THR A 280 1.69 35.41 18.32
C THR A 280 2.18 35.80 16.92
N TYR A 281 2.60 34.84 16.10
CA TYR A 281 3.14 35.11 14.76
C TYR A 281 2.03 35.23 13.72
N ARG A 282 2.22 36.15 12.77
CA ARG A 282 1.41 36.28 11.54
C ARG A 282 2.28 35.91 10.35
N TRP A 283 1.69 35.34 9.31
CA TRP A 283 2.44 34.76 8.20
C TRP A 283 1.98 35.33 6.87
N TYR A 284 2.93 35.75 6.02
CA TYR A 284 2.67 36.16 4.64
C TYR A 284 3.21 35.09 3.67
N PRO A 285 2.37 34.14 3.20
CA PRO A 285 2.79 33.00 2.38
C PRO A 285 3.54 33.34 1.08
N PRO A 286 3.22 34.43 0.35
CA PRO A 286 3.92 34.76 -0.89
C PRO A 286 5.43 34.98 -0.71
N SER A 287 5.87 35.74 0.29
CA SER A 287 7.31 35.90 0.60
C SER A 287 7.84 34.84 1.55
N ASN A 288 6.95 34.11 2.25
CA ASN A 288 7.24 33.25 3.39
C ASN A 288 7.69 33.98 4.67
N GLY A 289 7.55 35.31 4.72
CA GLY A 289 7.89 36.10 5.90
C GLY A 289 6.91 35.86 7.05
N ILE A 290 7.44 35.77 8.26
CA ILE A 290 6.65 35.78 9.50
C ILE A 290 6.85 37.11 10.23
N TYR A 291 5.82 37.53 10.96
CA TYR A 291 5.79 38.82 11.62
C TYR A 291 5.39 38.65 13.08
N LEU A 292 6.21 39.22 13.97
CA LEU A 292 5.87 39.42 15.37
C LEU A 292 5.46 40.89 15.53
N LYS A 293 4.15 41.12 15.67
CA LYS A 293 3.55 42.45 15.51
C LYS A 293 3.86 42.98 14.10
N ASP A 294 4.67 44.04 13.99
CA ASP A 294 5.04 44.70 12.73
C ASP A 294 6.50 44.45 12.33
N ILE A 295 7.22 43.60 13.08
CA ILE A 295 8.63 43.27 12.83
C ILE A 295 8.67 41.95 12.07
N GLU A 296 9.29 41.98 10.89
CA GLU A 296 9.59 40.76 10.12
C GLU A 296 10.68 39.95 10.80
N VAL A 297 10.46 38.64 10.90
CA VAL A 297 11.39 37.67 11.46
C VAL A 297 11.60 36.56 10.43
N ILE A 298 12.81 36.00 10.41
CA ILE A 298 13.11 34.84 9.58
C ILE A 298 12.54 33.61 10.28
N GLY A 299 11.57 32.97 9.63
CA GLY A 299 10.98 31.73 10.12
C GLY A 299 11.86 30.52 9.86
N THR A 300 11.75 29.51 10.72
CA THR A 300 12.46 28.25 10.60
C THR A 300 11.64 27.29 9.74
N PRO A 301 12.13 26.85 8.57
CA PRO A 301 11.44 25.87 7.75
C PRO A 301 11.11 24.60 8.53
N GLU A 302 9.89 24.11 8.37
CA GLU A 302 9.59 22.73 8.69
C GLU A 302 10.58 21.83 7.94
N LYS A 303 11.23 20.92 8.65
CA LYS A 303 12.13 19.95 7.99
C LYS A 303 11.33 19.13 6.97
N ASN A 304 12.00 18.31 6.17
CA ASN A 304 11.36 17.38 5.19
C ASN A 304 10.54 16.24 5.84
N LEU A 305 9.82 16.50 6.94
CA LEU A 305 9.10 15.52 7.74
C LEU A 305 7.98 14.86 6.93
N ARG A 306 7.24 15.61 6.11
CA ARG A 306 6.22 15.06 5.21
C ARG A 306 6.81 14.01 4.28
N TYR A 307 7.96 14.32 3.68
CA TYR A 307 8.65 13.41 2.78
C TYR A 307 9.29 12.23 3.52
N GLN A 308 9.69 12.42 4.78
CA GLN A 308 10.17 11.33 5.61
C GLN A 308 9.07 10.29 5.86
N HIS A 309 7.82 10.71 6.14
CA HIS A 309 6.69 9.79 6.25
C HIS A 309 6.47 9.00 4.95
N LEU A 310 6.49 9.67 3.80
CA LEU A 310 6.35 9.02 2.50
C LEU A 310 7.50 8.03 2.22
N LEU A 311 8.74 8.41 2.53
CA LEU A 311 9.92 7.57 2.35
C LEU A 311 9.89 6.34 3.25
N ASN A 312 9.46 6.49 4.51
CA ASN A 312 9.32 5.37 5.44
C ASN A 312 8.33 4.33 4.90
N ILE A 313 7.16 4.78 4.43
CA ILE A 313 6.15 3.91 3.82
C ILE A 313 6.69 3.25 2.55
N PHE A 314 7.35 4.02 1.67
CA PHE A 314 7.94 3.51 0.44
C PHE A 314 8.98 2.40 0.70
N ASN A 315 9.88 2.61 1.67
CA ASN A 315 10.90 1.62 2.02
C ASN A 315 10.27 0.31 2.53
N LEU A 316 9.19 0.40 3.31
CA LEU A 316 8.48 -0.78 3.80
C LEU A 316 7.75 -1.53 2.67
N PHE A 317 7.12 -0.81 1.73
CA PHE A 317 6.54 -1.45 0.54
C PHE A 317 7.61 -2.10 -0.35
N ASN A 318 8.83 -1.56 -0.41
CA ASN A 318 9.93 -2.23 -1.10
C ASN A 318 10.35 -3.54 -0.42
N LEU A 319 10.14 -3.71 0.89
CA LEU A 319 10.37 -5.01 1.54
C LEU A 319 9.38 -6.06 1.06
N ILE A 320 8.13 -5.66 0.76
CA ILE A 320 7.15 -6.52 0.09
C ILE A 320 7.58 -6.78 -1.36
N GLY A 321 7.94 -5.72 -2.09
CA GLY A 321 8.36 -5.77 -3.50
C GLY A 321 9.65 -6.57 -3.75
N ALA A 322 10.51 -6.65 -2.74
CA ALA A 322 11.74 -7.44 -2.76
C ALA A 322 11.54 -8.88 -2.29
N ASP A 323 10.29 -9.29 -1.96
CA ASP A 323 9.98 -10.69 -1.70
C ASP A 323 10.26 -11.49 -2.99
N PRO A 324 11.27 -12.39 -3.00
CA PRO A 324 11.62 -13.18 -4.19
C PRO A 324 10.51 -14.14 -4.62
N PHE A 325 9.43 -14.22 -3.84
CA PHE A 325 8.27 -15.06 -4.07
C PHE A 325 7.04 -14.31 -4.62
N LEU A 326 7.18 -13.03 -5.01
CA LEU A 326 6.14 -12.36 -5.78
C LEU A 326 5.90 -13.15 -7.08
N LEU A 327 4.67 -13.65 -7.23
CA LEU A 327 4.22 -14.25 -8.48
C LEU A 327 4.14 -13.15 -9.55
N GLU A 328 5.17 -13.02 -10.38
CA GLU A 328 5.18 -12.15 -11.57
C GLU A 328 4.33 -12.68 -12.72
#